data_AF-A0A2U9SHG0-F1
#
_entry.id   AF-A0A2U9SHG0-F1
#
_cell.length_a   1.000
_cell.length_b   1.000
_cell.length_c   1.000
_cell.angle_alpha   90.00
_cell.angle_beta   90.00
_cell.angle_gamma   90.00
#
_symmetry.space_group_name_H-M   'P 1'
#
loop_
_entity.id
_entity.type
_entity.pdbx_description
1 polymer ?
#
loop_
_entity_poly.entity_id
_entity_poly.type
_entity_poly.pdbx_seq_one_letter_code
_entity_poly.pdbx_strand_id
1 'polypeptide(L)'
;MAKFENRLACVIKSDGTIARGYMIDKCEMKGENEYLITWKIPLQGEAKTNFAGTIGSALEEDVQPGFITVGLTNDPSQMQVHTYDVAGKPARRSFHIACFRDE
;
A
#
# COMPACT_ATOMS: atom_id res chain seq x y z
N MET A 1 13.00 24.10 3.73
CA MET A 1 12.75 23.06 2.72
C MET A 1 12.50 21.72 3.42
N ALA A 2 11.36 21.55 4.11
CA ALA A 2 11.22 20.50 5.13
C ALA A 2 9.77 19.94 5.28
N LYS A 3 9.13 19.47 4.20
CA LYS A 3 7.80 18.82 4.32
C LYS A 3 7.55 17.62 3.40
N PHE A 4 8.40 17.37 2.40
CA PHE A 4 8.18 16.30 1.44
C PHE A 4 8.80 14.96 1.87
N GLU A 5 9.83 14.99 2.71
CA GLU A 5 10.58 13.79 3.12
C GLU A 5 9.75 12.81 3.97
N ASN A 6 8.68 13.29 4.61
CA ASN A 6 7.85 12.48 5.51
C ASN A 6 6.61 11.86 4.84
N ARG A 7 6.41 12.05 3.52
CA ARG A 7 5.22 11.55 2.82
C ARG A 7 5.46 10.20 2.17
N LEU A 8 5.31 9.12 2.93
CA LEU A 8 5.33 7.77 2.38
C LEU A 8 3.95 7.42 1.85
N ALA A 9 3.73 7.54 0.54
CA ALA A 9 2.44 7.20 -0.06
C ALA A 9 2.58 6.55 -1.43
N CYS A 10 1.70 5.61 -1.74
CA CYS A 10 1.63 4.98 -3.04
C CYS A 10 0.20 4.64 -3.43
N VAL A 11 0.01 4.50 -4.74
CA VAL A 11 -1.21 4.07 -5.39
C VAL A 11 -0.87 2.90 -6.28
N ILE A 12 -1.49 1.76 -6.00
CA ILE A 12 -1.25 0.50 -6.69
C ILE A 12 -2.51 0.15 -7.48
N LYS A 13 -2.33 -0.22 -8.76
CA LYS A 13 -3.43 -0.72 -9.60
C LYS A 13 -3.79 -2.15 -9.23
N SER A 14 -4.97 -2.62 -9.65
CA SER A 14 -5.44 -3.99 -9.41
C SER A 14 -4.54 -5.10 -10.00
N ASP A 15 -3.63 -4.76 -10.92
CA ASP A 15 -2.62 -5.66 -11.49
C ASP A 15 -1.28 -5.66 -10.73
N GLY A 16 -1.16 -4.86 -9.66
CA GLY A 16 0.06 -4.72 -8.86
C GLY A 16 1.05 -3.68 -9.40
N THR A 17 0.75 -2.99 -10.50
CA THR A 17 1.62 -1.91 -11.01
C THR A 17 1.47 -0.64 -10.18
N ILE A 18 2.57 0.08 -9.99
CA ILE A 18 2.58 1.37 -9.30
C ILE A 18 2.00 2.43 -10.24
N ALA A 19 0.83 2.97 -9.90
CA ALA A 19 0.22 4.07 -10.66
C ALA A 19 0.92 5.41 -10.37
N ARG A 20 1.24 5.65 -9.09
CA ARG A 20 2.00 6.82 -8.60
C ARG A 20 2.46 6.55 -7.17
N GLY A 21 3.50 7.22 -6.70
CA GLY A 21 3.94 7.12 -5.31
C GLY A 21 5.23 7.88 -5.04
N TYR A 22 5.56 8.02 -3.77
CA TYR A 22 6.80 8.62 -3.27
C TYR A 22 7.46 7.65 -2.30
N MET A 23 8.77 7.43 -2.45
CA MET A 23 9.59 6.50 -1.65
C MET A 23 9.17 5.03 -1.69
N ILE A 24 8.22 4.65 -2.54
CA ILE A 24 8.01 3.27 -2.95
C ILE A 24 9.11 2.84 -3.93
N ASP A 25 9.63 1.63 -3.77
CA ASP A 25 10.59 1.02 -4.70
C ASP A 25 9.89 0.14 -5.73
N LYS A 26 9.13 -0.86 -5.25
CA LYS A 26 8.39 -1.79 -6.09
C LYS A 26 7.13 -2.33 -5.40
N CYS A 27 6.24 -2.90 -6.19
CA CYS A 27 5.12 -3.69 -5.74
C CYS A 27 5.08 -5.00 -6.53
N GLU A 28 4.89 -6.12 -5.83
CA GLU A 28 4.79 -7.46 -6.41
C GLU A 28 3.46 -8.09 -6.01
N MET A 29 2.68 -8.56 -6.98
CA MET A 29 1.47 -9.34 -6.69
C MET A 29 1.85 -10.80 -6.42
N LYS A 30 1.50 -11.33 -5.24
CA LYS A 30 1.88 -12.69 -4.78
C LYS A 30 0.73 -13.71 -4.84
N GLY A 31 -0.44 -13.30 -5.32
CA GLY A 31 -1.58 -14.19 -5.45
C GLY A 31 -2.77 -13.53 -6.15
N GLU A 32 -3.97 -13.92 -5.75
CA GLU A 32 -5.20 -13.34 -6.30
C GLU A 32 -5.47 -11.95 -5.73
N ASN A 33 -5.13 -11.68 -4.48
CA ASN A 33 -5.43 -10.39 -3.83
C ASN A 33 -4.30 -9.87 -2.93
N GLU A 34 -3.12 -10.49 -3.00
CA GLU A 34 -1.98 -10.19 -2.15
C GLU A 34 -0.95 -9.35 -2.91
N TYR A 35 -0.51 -8.27 -2.29
CA TYR A 35 0.48 -7.34 -2.81
C TYR A 35 1.59 -7.15 -1.78
N LEU A 36 2.83 -7.33 -2.21
CA LEU A 36 4.02 -7.07 -1.42
C LEU A 36 4.65 -5.75 -1.90
N ILE A 37 4.57 -4.73 -1.07
CA ILE A 37 5.15 -3.41 -1.33
C ILE A 37 6.51 -3.35 -0.67
N THR A 38 7.53 -2.95 -1.44
CA THR A 38 8.86 -2.62 -0.92
C THR A 38 9.05 -1.10 -0.97
N TRP A 39 9.40 -0.52 0.17
CA TRP A 39 9.71 0.90 0.32
C TRP A 39 11.22 1.12 0.24
N LYS A 40 11.64 2.29 -0.21
CA LYS A 40 13.05 2.69 -0.28
C LYS A 40 13.69 2.94 1.09
N ILE A 41 12.87 2.98 2.13
CA ILE A 41 13.28 3.23 3.51
C ILE A 41 12.55 2.26 4.46
N PRO A 42 13.18 1.86 5.57
CA PRO A 42 12.55 0.99 6.56
C PRO A 42 11.29 1.61 7.17
N LEU A 43 10.20 0.85 7.25
CA LEU A 43 8.98 1.23 7.96
C LEU A 43 8.99 0.80 9.43
N GLN A 44 9.97 -0.01 9.82
CA GLN A 44 10.07 -0.64 11.14
C GLN A 44 11.44 -0.33 11.75
N GLY A 45 11.52 -0.36 13.09
CA GLY A 45 12.75 -0.06 13.84
C GLY A 45 12.54 1.13 14.77
N GLU A 46 13.44 2.12 14.69
CA GLU A 46 13.38 3.33 15.52
C GLU A 46 12.15 4.20 15.20
N ALA A 47 11.70 4.21 13.94
CA ALA A 47 10.48 4.90 13.52
C ALA A 47 9.25 4.03 13.78
N LYS A 48 8.28 4.56 14.56
CA LYS A 48 6.95 3.97 14.66
C LYS A 48 6.14 4.41 13.44
N THR A 49 5.75 3.45 12.60
CA THR A 49 4.98 3.74 11.39
C THR A 49 3.53 3.31 11.58
N ASN A 50 2.63 4.29 11.58
CA ASN A 50 1.20 4.08 11.38
C ASN A 50 0.87 4.09 9.88
N PHE A 51 -0.27 3.53 9.50
CA PHE A 51 -0.67 3.51 8.09
C PHE A 51 -2.19 3.63 7.94
N ALA A 52 -2.60 4.17 6.79
CA ALA A 52 -3.98 4.16 6.32
C ALA A 52 -4.01 3.55 4.93
N GLY A 53 -4.94 2.61 4.72
CA GLY A 53 -5.21 1.99 3.44
C GLY A 53 -6.65 2.23 2.99
N THR A 54 -6.85 2.51 1.71
CA THR A 54 -8.20 2.66 1.13
C THR A 54 -8.28 1.94 -0.21
N ILE A 55 -9.41 1.27 -0.46
CA ILE A 55 -9.72 0.68 -1.77
C ILE A 55 -10.07 1.79 -2.76
N GLY A 56 -9.52 1.72 -3.97
CA GLY A 56 -9.85 2.57 -5.10
C GLY A 56 -8.71 3.42 -5.67
N SER A 57 -8.91 3.80 -6.94
CA SER A 57 -8.29 4.92 -7.67
C SER A 57 -6.92 4.75 -8.34
N ALA A 58 -6.88 3.85 -9.33
CA ALA A 58 -6.34 4.26 -10.61
C ALA A 58 -7.25 5.34 -11.24
N LEU A 59 -6.69 6.37 -11.90
CA LEU A 59 -7.39 7.59 -12.36
C LEU A 59 -8.72 7.34 -13.10
N GLU A 60 -8.86 6.19 -13.76
CA GLU A 60 -9.99 5.86 -14.64
C GLU A 60 -10.59 4.46 -14.33
N GLU A 61 -10.20 3.80 -13.24
CA GLU A 61 -10.73 2.49 -12.91
C GLU A 61 -12.01 2.64 -12.07
N ASP A 62 -13.12 2.09 -12.56
CA ASP A 62 -14.33 1.92 -11.77
C ASP A 62 -14.05 0.93 -10.64
N VAL A 63 -13.98 1.45 -9.41
CA VAL A 63 -13.68 0.61 -8.24
C VAL A 63 -14.87 0.60 -7.31
N GLN A 64 -15.41 -0.60 -7.11
CA GLN A 64 -16.39 -0.86 -6.07
C GLN A 64 -15.74 -0.74 -4.69
N PRO A 65 -16.51 -0.33 -3.65
CA PRO A 65 -16.05 -0.44 -2.28
C PRO A 65 -15.55 -1.85 -1.95
N GLY A 66 -14.70 -1.95 -0.94
CA GLY A 66 -14.16 -3.23 -0.50
C GLY A 66 -13.42 -3.10 0.81
N PHE A 67 -12.80 -4.21 1.23
CA PHE A 67 -11.96 -4.23 2.42
C PHE A 67 -10.49 -4.31 2.03
N ILE A 68 -9.64 -3.75 2.88
CA ILE A 68 -8.20 -3.79 2.76
C ILE A 68 -7.60 -4.18 4.11
N THR A 69 -6.64 -5.09 4.10
CA THR A 69 -5.80 -5.38 5.24
C THR A 69 -4.37 -5.00 4.90
N VAL A 70 -3.64 -4.51 5.89
CA VAL A 70 -2.27 -4.05 5.75
C VAL A 70 -1.48 -4.62 6.92
N GLY A 71 -0.35 -5.25 6.62
CA GLY A 71 0.55 -5.86 7.57
C GLY A 71 2.00 -5.53 7.25
N LEU A 72 2.83 -5.50 8.28
CA LEU A 72 4.27 -5.41 8.15
C LEU A 72 4.86 -6.83 8.06
N THR A 73 5.98 -6.98 7.36
CA THR A 73 6.67 -8.28 7.24
C THR A 73 7.92 -8.33 8.12
N ASN A 74 8.65 -9.44 8.09
CA ASN A 74 9.95 -9.54 8.76
C ASN A 74 11.04 -8.66 8.12
N ASP A 75 10.88 -8.26 6.85
CA ASP A 75 11.74 -7.24 6.24
C ASP A 75 11.21 -5.85 6.64
N PRO A 76 12.04 -5.01 7.30
CA PRO A 76 11.65 -3.68 7.75
C PRO A 76 11.14 -2.76 6.64
N SER A 77 11.55 -2.98 5.40
CA SER A 77 11.17 -2.14 4.25
C SER A 77 9.94 -2.66 3.52
N GLN A 78 9.35 -3.79 3.95
CA GLN A 78 8.26 -4.44 3.26
C GLN A 78 6.93 -4.35 4.02
N MET A 79 5.87 -4.17 3.26
CA MET A 79 4.48 -4.17 3.70
C MET A 79 3.67 -5.12 2.81
N GLN A 80 2.87 -5.97 3.45
CA GLN A 80 1.93 -6.85 2.78
C GLN A 80 0.52 -6.24 2.83
N VAL A 81 -0.15 -6.21 1.69
CA VAL A 81 -1.51 -5.69 1.54
C VAL A 81 -2.39 -6.79 0.95
N HIS A 82 -3.59 -6.96 1.49
CA HIS A 82 -4.61 -7.79 0.86
C HIS A 82 -5.87 -6.99 0.59
N THR A 83 -6.51 -7.26 -0.55
CA THR A 83 -7.76 -6.60 -0.95
C THR A 83 -8.92 -7.60 -1.04
N TYR A 84 -10.12 -7.16 -0.71
CA TYR A 84 -11.31 -8.00 -0.71
C TYR A 84 -12.51 -7.24 -1.27
N ASP A 85 -13.48 -7.97 -1.81
CA ASP A 85 -14.76 -7.40 -2.23
C ASP A 85 -15.66 -7.04 -1.03
N VAL A 86 -16.85 -6.49 -1.31
CA VAL A 86 -17.83 -6.10 -0.29
C VAL A 86 -18.37 -7.26 0.56
N ALA A 87 -18.16 -8.50 0.12
CA ALA A 87 -18.53 -9.71 0.86
C ALA A 87 -17.35 -10.31 1.65
N GLY A 88 -16.18 -9.66 1.63
CA GLY A 88 -14.96 -10.14 2.29
C GLY A 88 -14.25 -11.25 1.52
N LYS A 89 -14.59 -11.50 0.24
CA LYS A 89 -13.89 -12.49 -0.57
C LYS A 89 -12.64 -11.88 -1.20
N PRO A 90 -11.53 -12.65 -1.33
CA PRO A 90 -10.34 -12.19 -2.04
C PRO A 90 -10.69 -11.61 -3.41
N ALA A 91 -10.21 -10.40 -3.71
CA ALA A 91 -10.47 -9.76 -4.99
C ALA A 91 -9.38 -8.76 -5.33
N ARG A 92 -8.92 -8.74 -6.59
CA ARG A 92 -8.01 -7.71 -7.09
C ARG A 92 -8.69 -6.36 -7.11
N ARG A 93 -8.09 -5.37 -6.46
CA ARG A 93 -8.58 -3.99 -6.40
C ARG A 93 -7.38 -3.05 -6.41
N SER A 94 -7.52 -1.90 -7.05
CA SER A 94 -6.57 -0.81 -6.82
C SER A 94 -6.76 -0.24 -5.43
N PHE A 95 -5.70 0.33 -4.87
CA PHE A 95 -5.72 0.87 -3.52
C PHE A 95 -4.66 1.95 -3.29
N HIS A 96 -4.86 2.75 -2.24
CA HIS A 96 -3.90 3.72 -1.73
C HIS A 96 -3.34 3.25 -0.41
N ILE A 97 -2.06 3.50 -0.20
CA ILE A 97 -1.41 3.40 1.10
C ILE A 97 -0.76 4.73 1.42
N ALA A 98 -1.02 5.25 2.61
CA ALA A 98 -0.24 6.30 3.23
C ALA A 98 0.36 5.78 4.54
N CYS A 99 1.66 5.95 4.72
CA CYS A 99 2.37 5.65 5.95
C CYS A 99 2.73 6.97 6.65
N PHE A 100 2.49 7.01 7.96
CA PHE A 100 2.75 8.14 8.83
C PHE A 100 3.79 7.69 9.86
N ARG A 101 4.88 8.43 9.97
CA ARG A 101 5.90 8.17 10.97
C ARG A 101 5.65 9.07 12.17
N ASP A 102 5.58 8.45 13.35
CA ASP A 102 5.59 9.20 14.60
C ASP A 102 7.05 9.66 14.81
N GLU A 103 7.27 10.98 14.72
CA GLU A 103 8.51 11.65 15.14
C GLU A 103 8.48 11.96 16.65
#